data_AF-A0AAU4TA28-F1
#
_entry.id   AF-A0AAU4TA28-F1
#
_cell.length_a   1.000
_cell.length_b   1.000
_cell.length_c   1.000
_cell.angle_alpha   90.00
_cell.angle_beta   90.00
_cell.angle_gamma   90.00
#
_symmetry.space_group_name_H-M   'P 1'
#
loop_
_entity.id
_entity.type
_entity.pdbx_description
1 polymer ?
#
loop_
_entity_poly.entity_id
_entity_poly.type
_entity_poly.pdbx_seq_one_letter_code
_entity_poly.pdbx_strand_id
1 'polypeptide(L)'
;MQRLMETLPRLRREHPWLTDVLLLVLVAVPPVIRPQPGWQPVWVQAGVYAALVLPLLWRRRRPVLVAALVTAAFWAQYLGQVWGQEPGRGAVALAAVLATLTVRGLRRAAAATVVCAAGCVVLWVPAWQRDYGGPGARGAWLTPLAVGLLLAGGWMFGEYVRARRAYIAEFEQRAALAQSERVALARVAVAEERARIAREIHDVLAHSVSVMVLNAEGGRLMRHADPTVVDRTLGVISSTGREALDELRRLLEVLRTPGTDGPAGDPGPGPGPGNGGAGESLSADLRRLVGRLNTSGTRARLDLRGECGDLPADLTTQTYRIVQEALTNVVKHAPPDATIRVRVDTGTQGPGRLVRVRVENSAGAGRKAAPEHPTPLLLSGHGLTGMRERTALYGGSVAAGPAPGGGYQVTATLRPTEPESAPVAP
;
A
#
# COMPACT_ATOMS: atom_id res chain seq x y z
N MET A 1 4.53 1.08 -27.68
CA MET A 1 3.56 -0.04 -27.85
C MET A 1 2.77 -0.34 -26.57
N GLN A 2 3.40 -0.48 -25.40
CA GLN A 2 2.71 -0.72 -24.11
C GLN A 2 1.71 0.37 -23.69
N ARG A 3 2.05 1.67 -23.83
CA ARG A 3 1.11 2.79 -23.56
C ARG A 3 -0.11 2.81 -24.49
N LEU A 4 -0.02 2.25 -25.70
CA LEU A 4 -1.14 2.11 -26.64
C LEU A 4 -2.07 0.96 -26.22
N MET A 5 -1.51 -0.14 -25.69
CA MET A 5 -2.29 -1.28 -25.17
C MET A 5 -3.08 -0.95 -23.91
N GLU A 6 -2.64 0.01 -23.09
CA GLU A 6 -3.37 0.45 -21.89
C GLU A 6 -4.41 1.55 -22.17
N THR A 7 -4.17 2.42 -23.15
CA THR A 7 -5.09 3.53 -23.47
C THR A 7 -6.29 3.09 -24.32
N LEU A 8 -6.09 2.18 -25.28
CA LEU A 8 -7.16 1.64 -26.12
C LEU A 8 -8.37 1.05 -25.36
N PRO A 9 -8.20 0.22 -24.31
CA PRO A 9 -9.34 -0.31 -23.56
C PRO A 9 -10.03 0.74 -22.67
N ARG A 10 -9.32 1.77 -22.19
CA ARG A 10 -9.91 2.90 -21.44
C ARG A 10 -10.74 3.80 -22.34
N LEU A 11 -10.20 4.24 -23.48
CA LEU A 11 -10.94 5.01 -24.49
C LEU A 11 -12.16 4.24 -25.03
N ARG A 12 -12.06 2.92 -25.20
CA ARG A 12 -13.20 2.09 -25.64
C ARG A 12 -14.33 2.01 -24.60
N ARG A 13 -14.01 2.13 -23.30
CA ARG A 13 -15.00 2.16 -22.22
C ARG A 13 -15.67 3.53 -22.11
N GLU A 14 -14.89 4.61 -22.27
CA GLU A 14 -15.37 5.99 -22.15
C GLU A 14 -16.12 6.49 -23.40
N HIS A 15 -15.74 6.00 -24.59
CA HIS A 15 -16.29 6.46 -25.86
C HIS A 15 -16.72 5.30 -26.77
N PRO A 16 -17.86 4.64 -26.45
CA PRO A 16 -18.40 3.56 -27.27
C PRO A 16 -18.72 3.99 -28.71
N TRP A 17 -18.95 5.28 -28.94
CA TRP A 17 -19.20 5.86 -30.26
C TRP A 17 -17.95 5.83 -31.16
N LEU A 18 -16.73 5.84 -30.63
CA LEU A 18 -15.49 5.74 -31.44
C LEU A 18 -15.40 4.40 -32.19
N THR A 19 -15.82 3.30 -31.57
CA THR A 19 -15.90 1.99 -32.25
C THR A 19 -17.02 1.93 -33.29
N ASP A 20 -18.06 2.75 -33.13
CA ASP A 20 -19.17 2.83 -34.08
C ASP A 20 -18.72 3.70 -35.28
N VAL A 21 -18.01 4.82 -35.04
CA VAL A 21 -17.40 5.69 -36.06
C VAL A 21 -16.28 5.00 -36.83
N LEU A 22 -15.35 4.31 -36.15
CA LEU A 22 -14.29 3.56 -36.82
C LEU A 22 -14.85 2.47 -37.73
N LEU A 23 -15.91 1.78 -37.29
CA LEU A 23 -16.58 0.81 -38.14
C LEU A 23 -17.29 1.49 -39.31
N LEU A 24 -17.96 2.61 -39.06
CA LEU A 24 -18.63 3.40 -40.09
C LEU A 24 -17.62 3.88 -41.15
N VAL A 25 -16.42 4.29 -40.75
CA VAL A 25 -15.31 4.69 -41.64
C VAL A 25 -14.72 3.48 -42.38
N LEU A 26 -14.53 2.35 -41.70
CA LEU A 26 -13.99 1.13 -42.30
C LEU A 26 -14.90 0.53 -43.37
N VAL A 27 -16.22 0.58 -43.14
CA VAL A 27 -17.21 0.24 -44.18
C VAL A 27 -17.25 1.39 -45.20
N ALA A 28 -17.27 2.64 -44.70
CA ALA A 28 -17.17 3.99 -45.30
C ALA A 28 -16.37 4.13 -46.60
N VAL A 29 -15.08 3.87 -46.43
CA VAL A 29 -13.99 4.45 -47.21
C VAL A 29 -13.55 3.60 -48.41
N PRO A 30 -13.52 2.25 -48.35
CA PRO A 30 -13.09 1.43 -49.49
C PRO A 30 -13.81 1.69 -50.83
N PRO A 31 -15.10 2.07 -50.90
CA PRO A 31 -15.77 2.33 -52.17
C PRO A 31 -15.29 3.59 -52.91
N VAL A 32 -14.77 4.59 -52.19
CA VAL A 32 -14.37 5.88 -52.75
C VAL A 32 -13.04 5.79 -53.52
N ILE A 33 -12.20 4.80 -53.22
CA ILE A 33 -10.80 4.75 -53.65
C ILE A 33 -10.60 4.08 -55.02
N ARG A 34 -11.57 3.29 -55.53
CA ARG A 34 -11.47 2.67 -56.87
C ARG A 34 -12.81 2.66 -57.62
N PRO A 35 -13.01 3.60 -58.59
CA PRO A 35 -14.11 3.50 -59.54
C PRO A 35 -13.86 2.32 -60.50
N GLN A 36 -14.81 1.37 -60.60
CA GLN A 36 -14.77 0.28 -61.59
C GLN A 36 -15.76 0.57 -62.74
N PRO A 37 -15.53 0.07 -63.98
CA PRO A 37 -16.46 0.25 -65.09
C PRO A 37 -17.73 -0.63 -64.92
N GLY A 38 -18.92 -0.06 -65.15
CA GLY A 38 -20.21 -0.76 -65.01
C GLY A 38 -21.26 -0.06 -64.12
N TRP A 39 -21.27 1.27 -64.06
CA TRP A 39 -22.09 2.02 -63.11
C TRP A 39 -23.59 1.91 -63.43
N GLN A 40 -24.31 1.12 -62.62
CA GLN A 40 -25.73 1.34 -62.31
C GLN A 40 -25.92 2.79 -61.78
N PRO A 41 -27.13 3.36 -61.81
CA PRO A 41 -27.33 4.74 -61.36
C PRO A 41 -26.79 4.98 -59.94
N VAL A 42 -26.06 6.08 -59.73
CA VAL A 42 -25.35 6.41 -58.46
C VAL A 42 -26.27 6.33 -57.23
N TRP A 43 -27.55 6.67 -57.39
CA TRP A 43 -28.54 6.64 -56.32
C TRP A 43 -28.87 5.21 -55.84
N VAL A 44 -28.79 4.18 -56.70
CA VAL A 44 -28.97 2.77 -56.32
C VAL A 44 -27.82 2.32 -55.40
N GLN A 45 -26.58 2.69 -55.77
CA GLN A 45 -25.39 2.40 -54.99
C GLN A 45 -25.45 3.08 -53.62
N ALA A 46 -25.80 4.37 -53.59
CA ALA A 46 -25.96 5.12 -52.36
C ALA A 46 -27.05 4.50 -51.45
N GLY A 47 -28.17 4.04 -52.02
CA GLY A 47 -29.24 3.38 -51.28
C GLY A 47 -28.82 2.05 -50.65
N VAL A 48 -28.19 1.15 -51.42
CA VAL A 48 -27.67 -0.13 -50.89
C VAL A 48 -26.61 0.10 -49.83
N TYR A 49 -25.75 1.09 -50.04
CA TYR A 49 -24.71 1.44 -49.10
C TYR A 49 -25.26 2.00 -47.78
N ALA A 50 -26.23 2.91 -47.87
CA ALA A 50 -26.99 3.39 -46.73
C ALA A 50 -27.68 2.24 -45.99
N ALA A 51 -28.22 1.25 -46.71
CA ALA A 51 -28.84 0.06 -46.10
C ALA A 51 -27.83 -0.88 -45.41
N LEU A 52 -26.55 -0.88 -45.79
CA LEU A 52 -25.49 -1.62 -45.09
C LEU A 52 -24.98 -0.88 -43.84
N VAL A 53 -24.94 0.46 -43.88
CA VAL A 53 -24.29 1.28 -42.87
C VAL A 53 -25.26 1.82 -41.81
N LEU A 54 -26.39 2.42 -42.23
CA LEU A 54 -27.33 3.07 -41.31
C LEU A 54 -27.85 2.10 -40.24
N PRO A 55 -28.26 0.85 -40.56
CA PRO A 55 -28.72 -0.08 -39.53
C PRO A 55 -27.68 -0.36 -38.44
N LEU A 56 -26.37 -0.24 -38.73
CA LEU A 56 -25.31 -0.50 -37.75
C LEU A 56 -25.36 0.48 -36.57
N LEU A 57 -25.93 1.67 -36.73
CA LEU A 57 -26.14 2.63 -35.64
C LEU A 57 -27.10 2.06 -34.58
N TRP A 58 -28.05 1.22 -34.98
CA TRP A 58 -29.00 0.57 -34.09
C TRP A 58 -28.54 -0.82 -33.63
N ARG A 59 -27.32 -1.26 -33.97
CA ARG A 59 -26.79 -2.61 -33.61
C ARG A 59 -26.85 -2.90 -32.12
N ARG A 60 -26.73 -1.84 -31.30
CA ARG A 60 -26.81 -1.93 -29.84
C ARG A 60 -28.25 -2.00 -29.32
N ARG A 61 -29.27 -1.51 -30.01
CA ARG A 61 -30.66 -1.56 -29.52
C ARG A 61 -31.43 -2.74 -30.10
N ARG A 62 -31.27 -3.05 -31.38
CA ARG A 62 -32.05 -4.08 -32.09
C ARG A 62 -31.14 -4.97 -32.95
N PRO A 63 -30.27 -5.80 -32.33
CA PRO A 63 -29.19 -6.51 -33.05
C PRO A 63 -29.70 -7.50 -34.09
N VAL A 64 -30.83 -8.17 -33.82
CA VAL A 64 -31.44 -9.15 -34.75
C VAL A 64 -32.05 -8.45 -35.97
N LEU A 65 -32.76 -7.34 -35.76
CA LEU A 65 -33.34 -6.54 -36.85
C LEU A 65 -32.24 -5.96 -37.74
N VAL A 66 -31.17 -5.43 -37.12
CA VAL A 66 -30.01 -4.93 -37.86
C VAL A 66 -29.34 -6.04 -38.64
N ALA A 67 -29.22 -7.25 -38.09
CA ALA A 67 -28.68 -8.38 -38.81
C ALA A 67 -29.53 -8.76 -40.02
N ALA A 68 -30.86 -8.78 -39.87
CA ALA A 68 -31.78 -9.04 -40.98
C ALA A 68 -31.66 -7.97 -42.08
N LEU A 69 -31.63 -6.68 -41.72
CA LEU A 69 -31.49 -5.57 -42.68
C LEU A 69 -30.16 -5.60 -43.43
N VAL A 70 -29.04 -5.80 -42.72
CA VAL A 70 -27.70 -5.86 -43.33
C VAL A 70 -27.55 -7.09 -44.21
N THR A 71 -28.12 -8.23 -43.80
CA THR A 71 -28.12 -9.45 -44.63
C THR A 71 -28.99 -9.27 -45.86
N ALA A 72 -30.17 -8.65 -45.74
CA ALA A 72 -31.02 -8.34 -46.88
C ALA A 72 -30.35 -7.34 -47.85
N ALA A 73 -29.68 -6.31 -47.33
CA ALA A 73 -28.92 -5.36 -48.14
C ALA A 73 -27.74 -6.04 -48.86
N PHE A 74 -27.07 -7.00 -48.21
CA PHE A 74 -26.03 -7.82 -48.83
C PHE A 74 -26.57 -8.67 -49.99
N TRP A 75 -27.74 -9.30 -49.82
CA TRP A 75 -28.41 -10.01 -50.90
C TRP A 75 -28.87 -9.08 -52.02
N ALA A 76 -29.42 -7.91 -51.70
CA ALA A 76 -29.85 -6.91 -52.69
C ALA A 76 -28.67 -6.38 -53.51
N GLN A 77 -27.50 -6.20 -52.88
CA GLN A 77 -26.26 -5.87 -53.58
C GLN A 77 -25.90 -6.92 -54.62
N TYR A 78 -26.01 -8.20 -54.26
CA TYR A 78 -25.70 -9.34 -55.13
C TYR A 78 -26.71 -9.48 -56.28
N LEU A 79 -28.01 -9.56 -55.97
CA LEU A 79 -29.09 -9.71 -56.94
C LEU A 79 -29.19 -8.52 -57.90
N GLY A 80 -28.97 -7.30 -57.41
CA GLY A 80 -29.05 -6.08 -58.21
C GLY A 80 -27.80 -5.77 -59.04
N GLN A 81 -26.74 -6.60 -58.97
CA GLN A 81 -25.44 -6.39 -59.63
C GLN A 81 -24.90 -4.94 -59.51
N VAL A 82 -25.13 -4.32 -58.34
CA VAL A 82 -25.02 -2.86 -58.16
C VAL A 82 -23.57 -2.33 -58.27
N TRP A 83 -22.57 -3.18 -58.00
CA TRP A 83 -21.14 -2.84 -57.97
C TRP A 83 -20.29 -3.81 -58.81
N GLY A 84 -20.87 -4.37 -59.88
CA GLY A 84 -20.30 -5.55 -60.51
C GLY A 84 -20.31 -6.76 -59.57
N GLN A 85 -19.68 -7.85 -59.98
CA GLN A 85 -19.72 -9.10 -59.21
C GLN A 85 -18.72 -9.15 -58.04
N GLU A 86 -18.22 -8.05 -57.43
CA GLU A 86 -17.28 -8.17 -56.30
C GLU A 86 -17.97 -8.11 -54.91
N PRO A 87 -17.96 -9.20 -54.11
CA PRO A 87 -18.71 -9.32 -52.86
C PRO A 87 -18.03 -8.66 -51.65
N GLY A 88 -16.79 -8.17 -51.79
CA GLY A 88 -15.92 -7.81 -50.65
C GLY A 88 -16.42 -6.68 -49.75
N ARG A 89 -17.26 -5.77 -50.25
CA ARG A 89 -17.62 -4.53 -49.53
C ARG A 89 -18.69 -4.73 -48.45
N GLY A 90 -19.73 -5.51 -48.73
CA GLY A 90 -20.77 -5.84 -47.75
C GLY A 90 -20.31 -6.84 -46.67
N ALA A 91 -19.23 -7.57 -46.92
CA ALA A 91 -18.68 -8.55 -45.98
C ALA A 91 -18.18 -7.90 -44.67
N VAL A 92 -17.68 -6.65 -44.71
CA VAL A 92 -17.26 -5.91 -43.51
C VAL A 92 -18.45 -5.59 -42.60
N ALA A 93 -19.57 -5.16 -43.19
CA ALA A 93 -20.80 -4.89 -42.44
C ALA A 93 -21.35 -6.18 -41.81
N LEU A 94 -21.34 -7.30 -42.54
CA LEU A 94 -21.73 -8.61 -42.01
C LEU A 94 -20.83 -9.08 -40.87
N ALA A 95 -19.51 -8.97 -41.00
CA ALA A 95 -18.57 -9.35 -39.96
C ALA A 95 -18.79 -8.53 -38.67
N ALA A 96 -19.14 -7.25 -38.80
CA ALA A 96 -19.45 -6.39 -37.67
C ALA A 96 -20.76 -6.75 -36.97
N VAL A 97 -21.81 -7.08 -37.73
CA VAL A 97 -23.07 -7.62 -37.20
C VAL A 97 -22.80 -8.94 -36.49
N LEU A 98 -22.00 -9.82 -37.09
CA LEU A 98 -21.71 -11.14 -36.55
C LEU A 98 -20.97 -11.03 -35.21
N ALA A 99 -19.94 -10.18 -35.13
CA ALA A 99 -19.27 -9.86 -33.88
C ALA A 99 -20.26 -9.32 -32.82
N THR A 100 -21.21 -8.48 -33.22
CA THR A 100 -22.21 -7.93 -32.29
C THR A 100 -23.16 -9.01 -31.75
N LEU A 101 -23.61 -9.94 -32.61
CA LEU A 101 -24.49 -11.04 -32.24
C LEU A 101 -23.79 -12.05 -31.32
N THR A 102 -22.54 -12.41 -31.61
CA THR A 102 -21.76 -13.36 -30.81
C THR A 102 -21.37 -12.76 -29.45
N VAL A 103 -20.97 -11.48 -29.40
CA VAL A 103 -20.74 -10.77 -28.12
C VAL A 103 -21.98 -10.79 -27.22
N ARG A 104 -23.18 -10.74 -27.80
CA ARG A 104 -24.46 -10.79 -27.08
C ARG A 104 -24.96 -12.20 -26.77
N GLY A 105 -24.27 -13.23 -27.26
CA GLY A 105 -24.67 -14.62 -27.10
C GLY A 105 -25.89 -15.03 -27.92
N LEU A 106 -26.28 -14.25 -28.93
CA LEU A 106 -27.41 -14.54 -29.83
C LEU A 106 -27.01 -15.56 -30.90
N ARG A 107 -26.62 -16.77 -30.48
CA ARG A 107 -26.02 -17.81 -31.34
C ARG A 107 -26.91 -18.24 -32.50
N ARG A 108 -28.23 -18.34 -32.29
CA ARG A 108 -29.18 -18.71 -33.34
C ARG A 108 -29.23 -17.67 -34.46
N ALA A 109 -29.28 -16.38 -34.09
CA ALA A 109 -29.26 -15.29 -35.06
C ALA A 109 -27.91 -15.19 -35.77
N ALA A 110 -26.80 -15.37 -35.04
CA ALA A 110 -25.47 -15.39 -35.63
C ALA A 110 -25.31 -16.54 -36.65
N ALA A 111 -25.77 -17.74 -36.30
CA ALA A 111 -25.75 -18.90 -37.19
C ALA A 111 -26.63 -18.68 -38.42
N ALA A 112 -27.85 -18.14 -38.25
CA ALA A 112 -28.73 -17.79 -39.36
C ALA A 112 -28.05 -16.79 -40.32
N THR A 113 -27.42 -15.73 -39.80
CA THR A 113 -26.67 -14.77 -40.61
C THR A 113 -25.53 -15.43 -41.39
N VAL A 114 -24.78 -16.34 -40.76
CA VAL A 114 -23.69 -17.08 -41.43
C VAL A 114 -24.23 -17.99 -42.54
N VAL A 115 -25.33 -18.72 -42.27
CA VAL A 115 -25.97 -19.59 -43.27
C VAL A 115 -26.48 -18.77 -44.46
N CYS A 116 -27.13 -17.64 -44.20
CA CYS A 116 -27.61 -16.74 -45.26
C CYS A 116 -26.45 -16.11 -46.06
N ALA A 117 -25.36 -15.72 -45.40
CA ALA A 117 -24.17 -15.19 -46.07
C ALA A 117 -23.47 -16.27 -46.91
N ALA A 118 -23.34 -17.49 -46.37
CA ALA A 118 -22.77 -18.63 -47.08
C ALA A 118 -23.60 -19.01 -48.31
N GLY A 119 -24.93 -19.03 -48.20
CA GLY A 119 -25.84 -19.25 -49.33
C GLY A 119 -25.65 -18.22 -50.44
N CYS A 120 -25.50 -16.94 -50.08
CA CYS A 120 -25.19 -15.89 -51.04
C CYS A 120 -23.84 -16.11 -51.74
N VAL A 121 -22.79 -16.48 -51.00
CA VAL A 121 -21.46 -16.78 -51.57
C VAL A 121 -21.51 -17.99 -52.50
N VAL A 122 -22.20 -19.07 -52.11
CA VAL A 122 -22.34 -20.29 -52.92
C VAL A 122 -23.06 -20.02 -54.25
N LEU A 123 -24.12 -19.22 -54.23
CA LEU A 123 -24.83 -18.83 -55.45
C LEU A 123 -24.00 -17.90 -56.34
N TRP A 124 -23.15 -17.07 -55.73
CA TRP A 124 -22.29 -16.10 -56.41
C TRP A 124 -21.12 -16.74 -57.15
N VAL A 125 -20.45 -17.75 -56.57
CA VAL A 125 -19.23 -18.36 -57.16
C VAL A 125 -19.42 -18.81 -58.62
N PRO A 126 -20.49 -19.55 -58.99
CA PRO A 126 -20.71 -19.96 -60.38
C PRO A 126 -20.99 -18.79 -61.32
N ALA A 127 -21.71 -17.76 -60.85
CA ALA A 127 -22.02 -16.57 -61.65
C ALA A 127 -20.75 -15.75 -61.94
N TRP A 128 -19.85 -15.66 -60.97
CA TRP A 128 -18.60 -14.92 -61.11
C TRP A 128 -17.60 -15.66 -62.01
N GLN A 129 -17.53 -16.99 -61.90
CA GLN A 129 -16.69 -17.83 -62.78
C GLN A 129 -17.08 -17.71 -64.26
N ARG A 130 -18.37 -17.56 -64.58
CA ARG A 130 -18.81 -17.36 -65.97
C ARG A 130 -18.30 -16.06 -66.57
N ASP A 131 -18.23 -15.00 -65.77
CA ASP A 131 -17.93 -13.64 -66.24
C ASP A 131 -16.42 -13.31 -66.22
N TYR A 132 -15.63 -13.91 -65.32
CA TYR A 132 -14.24 -13.50 -65.06
C TYR A 132 -13.17 -14.57 -65.31
N GLY A 133 -13.53 -15.80 -65.69
CA GLY A 133 -12.54 -16.76 -66.19
C GLY A 133 -12.96 -18.22 -66.06
N GLY A 134 -12.76 -18.98 -67.14
CA GLY A 134 -12.96 -20.43 -67.18
C GLY A 134 -12.21 -21.20 -66.07
N PRO A 135 -12.49 -22.51 -65.92
CA PRO A 135 -12.02 -23.32 -64.80
C PRO A 135 -10.49 -23.26 -64.67
N GLY A 136 -9.96 -22.43 -63.75
CA GLY A 136 -8.52 -22.27 -63.52
C GLY A 136 -7.99 -20.85 -63.26
N ALA A 137 -8.82 -19.80 -63.30
CA ALA A 137 -8.37 -18.45 -62.94
C ALA A 137 -7.87 -18.41 -61.48
N ARG A 138 -6.55 -18.23 -61.28
CA ARG A 138 -5.85 -18.30 -59.97
C ARG A 138 -6.41 -17.35 -58.89
N GLY A 139 -7.21 -16.35 -59.28
CA GLY A 139 -7.89 -15.41 -58.37
C GLY A 139 -9.28 -15.84 -57.88
N ALA A 140 -9.88 -16.89 -58.44
CA ALA A 140 -11.29 -17.25 -58.20
C ALA A 140 -11.64 -17.60 -56.76
N TRP A 141 -10.70 -18.23 -56.06
CA TRP A 141 -10.90 -18.70 -54.70
C TRP A 141 -10.43 -17.68 -53.65
N LEU A 142 -9.66 -16.66 -54.02
CA LEU A 142 -9.12 -15.68 -53.09
C LEU A 142 -10.21 -14.81 -52.46
N THR A 143 -11.18 -14.36 -53.25
CA THR A 143 -12.29 -13.53 -52.79
C THR A 143 -13.24 -14.25 -51.83
N PRO A 144 -13.79 -15.44 -52.15
CA PRO A 144 -14.65 -16.17 -51.20
C PRO A 144 -13.87 -16.60 -49.94
N LEU A 145 -12.59 -16.93 -50.08
CA LEU A 145 -11.71 -17.20 -48.93
C LEU A 145 -11.57 -15.97 -48.03
N ALA A 146 -11.32 -14.78 -48.61
CA ALA A 146 -11.20 -13.54 -47.84
C ALA A 146 -12.51 -13.17 -47.12
N VAL A 147 -13.66 -13.32 -47.78
CA VAL A 147 -14.98 -13.11 -47.15
C VAL A 147 -15.20 -14.12 -46.01
N GLY A 148 -14.91 -15.40 -46.24
CA GLY A 148 -15.01 -16.45 -45.23
C GLY A 148 -14.14 -16.17 -44.00
N LEU A 149 -12.88 -15.78 -44.21
CA LEU A 149 -11.94 -15.40 -43.15
C LEU A 149 -12.43 -14.16 -42.38
N LEU A 150 -13.01 -13.18 -43.08
CA LEU A 150 -13.53 -11.97 -42.43
C LEU A 150 -14.75 -12.28 -41.54
N LEU A 151 -15.69 -13.10 -42.01
CA LEU A 151 -16.83 -13.55 -41.22
C LEU A 151 -16.37 -14.42 -40.04
N ALA A 152 -15.47 -15.38 -40.28
CA ALA A 152 -14.88 -16.20 -39.22
C ALA A 152 -14.16 -15.33 -38.17
N GLY A 153 -13.42 -14.31 -38.61
CA GLY A 153 -12.77 -13.32 -37.75
C GLY A 153 -13.77 -12.55 -36.90
N GLY A 154 -14.88 -12.09 -37.48
CA GLY A 154 -15.97 -11.42 -36.74
C GLY A 154 -16.60 -12.32 -35.68
N TRP A 155 -16.87 -13.58 -36.02
CA TRP A 155 -17.38 -14.58 -35.07
C TRP A 155 -16.41 -14.80 -33.91
N MET A 156 -15.16 -15.15 -34.24
CA MET A 156 -14.09 -15.43 -33.28
C MET A 156 -13.80 -14.24 -32.37
N PHE A 157 -13.77 -13.04 -32.93
CA PHE A 157 -13.59 -11.81 -32.15
C PHE A 157 -14.71 -11.64 -31.13
N GLY A 158 -15.96 -11.88 -31.51
CA GLY A 158 -17.06 -11.72 -30.56
C GLY A 158 -17.11 -12.80 -29.49
N GLU A 159 -16.78 -14.07 -29.81
CA GLU A 159 -16.62 -15.11 -28.78
C GLU A 159 -15.41 -14.83 -27.87
N TYR A 160 -14.29 -14.33 -28.41
CA TYR A 160 -13.15 -13.89 -27.61
C TYR A 160 -13.54 -12.77 -26.64
N VAL A 161 -14.24 -11.74 -27.11
CA VAL A 161 -14.70 -10.64 -26.26
C VAL A 161 -15.69 -11.14 -25.20
N ARG A 162 -16.56 -12.08 -25.52
CA ARG A 162 -17.51 -12.68 -24.58
C ARG A 162 -16.78 -13.49 -23.50
N ALA A 163 -15.88 -14.39 -23.91
CA ALA A 163 -15.06 -15.17 -22.99
C ALA A 163 -14.20 -14.28 -22.09
N ARG A 164 -13.59 -13.24 -22.67
CA ARG A 164 -12.80 -12.26 -21.91
C ARG A 164 -13.63 -11.51 -20.87
N ARG A 165 -14.87 -11.14 -21.18
CA ARG A 165 -15.78 -10.50 -20.20
C ARG A 165 -16.16 -11.45 -19.08
N ALA A 166 -16.47 -12.71 -19.40
CA ALA A 166 -16.79 -13.72 -18.39
C ALA A 166 -15.59 -13.98 -17.46
N TYR A 167 -14.40 -14.12 -18.02
CA TYR A 167 -13.17 -14.32 -17.25
C TYR A 167 -12.85 -13.15 -16.32
N ILE A 168 -13.00 -11.90 -16.79
CA ILE A 168 -12.79 -10.71 -15.96
C ILE A 168 -13.81 -10.67 -14.82
N ALA A 169 -15.09 -10.93 -15.09
CA ALA A 169 -16.13 -10.93 -14.07
C ALA A 169 -15.87 -11.99 -12.99
N GLU A 170 -15.42 -13.19 -13.38
CA GLU A 170 -15.04 -14.24 -12.44
C GLU A 170 -13.82 -13.85 -11.59
N PHE A 171 -12.82 -13.22 -12.20
CA PHE A 171 -11.65 -12.73 -11.48
C PHE A 171 -12.01 -11.63 -10.46
N GLU A 172 -12.86 -10.69 -10.84
CA GLU A 172 -13.36 -9.63 -9.94
C GLU A 172 -14.14 -10.23 -8.76
N GLN A 173 -14.98 -11.25 -9.00
CA GLN A 173 -15.68 -11.96 -7.94
C GLN A 173 -14.72 -12.67 -6.97
N ARG A 174 -13.73 -13.39 -7.50
CA ARG A 174 -12.73 -14.08 -6.66
C ARG A 174 -11.89 -13.09 -5.84
N ALA A 175 -11.51 -11.96 -6.44
CA ALA A 175 -10.78 -10.91 -5.73
C ALA A 175 -11.60 -10.29 -4.59
N ALA A 176 -12.90 -10.07 -4.80
CA ALA A 176 -13.81 -9.57 -3.78
C ALA A 176 -13.96 -10.56 -2.60
N LEU A 177 -14.10 -11.85 -2.90
CA LEU A 177 -14.17 -12.91 -1.88
C LEU A 177 -12.87 -12.98 -1.07
N ALA A 178 -11.72 -13.04 -1.73
CA ALA A 178 -10.42 -13.07 -1.05
C ALA A 178 -10.18 -11.84 -0.16
N GLN A 179 -10.63 -10.65 -0.59
CA GLN A 179 -10.54 -9.45 0.23
C GLN A 179 -11.43 -9.55 1.48
N SER A 180 -12.64 -10.10 1.34
CA SER A 180 -13.55 -10.30 2.49
C SER A 180 -12.99 -11.30 3.51
N GLU A 181 -12.38 -12.39 3.04
CA GLU A 181 -11.73 -13.40 3.88
C GLU A 181 -10.54 -12.81 4.65
N ARG A 182 -9.69 -12.00 3.97
CA ARG A 182 -8.57 -11.31 4.63
C ARG A 182 -9.04 -10.40 5.77
N VAL A 183 -10.11 -9.63 5.54
CA VAL A 183 -10.67 -8.76 6.58
C VAL A 183 -11.25 -9.57 7.74
N ALA A 184 -11.89 -10.70 7.46
CA ALA A 184 -12.40 -11.60 8.50
C ALA A 184 -11.28 -12.21 9.33
N LEU A 185 -10.24 -12.75 8.68
CA LEU A 185 -9.07 -13.32 9.35
C LEU A 185 -8.32 -12.28 10.20
N ALA A 186 -8.16 -11.05 9.69
CA ALA A 186 -7.54 -9.97 10.45
C ALA A 186 -8.33 -9.64 11.74
N ARG A 187 -9.67 -9.64 11.67
CA ARG A 187 -10.51 -9.42 12.86
C ARG A 187 -10.38 -10.54 13.88
N VAL A 188 -10.35 -11.79 13.42
CA VAL A 188 -10.14 -12.96 14.29
C VAL A 188 -8.76 -12.88 14.95
N ALA A 189 -7.70 -12.60 14.20
CA ALA A 189 -6.34 -12.46 14.73
C ALA A 189 -6.25 -11.34 15.80
N VAL A 190 -6.87 -10.18 15.55
CA VAL A 190 -6.92 -9.09 16.56
C VAL A 190 -7.69 -9.52 17.81
N ALA A 191 -8.79 -10.26 17.68
CA ALA A 191 -9.55 -10.75 18.82
C ALA A 191 -8.78 -11.80 19.63
N GLU A 192 -8.09 -12.73 18.96
CA GLU A 192 -7.24 -13.73 19.59
C GLU A 192 -6.07 -13.09 20.35
N GLU A 193 -5.43 -12.07 19.76
CA GLU A 193 -4.35 -11.34 20.41
C GLU A 193 -4.85 -10.58 21.64
N ARG A 194 -6.00 -9.90 21.55
CA ARG A 194 -6.65 -9.26 22.71
C ARG A 194 -6.96 -10.26 23.82
N ALA A 195 -7.45 -11.46 23.48
CA ALA A 195 -7.74 -12.51 24.45
C ALA A 195 -6.45 -13.11 25.06
N ARG A 196 -5.34 -13.14 24.32
CA ARG A 196 -4.02 -13.53 24.84
C ARG A 196 -3.52 -12.49 25.85
N ILE A 197 -3.52 -11.22 25.47
CA ILE A 197 -3.12 -10.09 26.33
C ILE A 197 -3.93 -10.08 27.62
N ALA A 198 -5.26 -10.24 27.54
CA ALA A 198 -6.12 -10.25 28.72
C ALA A 198 -5.77 -11.38 29.70
N ARG A 199 -5.39 -12.56 29.19
CA ARG A 199 -4.94 -13.68 30.02
C ARG A 199 -3.59 -13.40 30.67
N GLU A 200 -2.63 -12.87 29.92
CA GLU A 200 -1.31 -12.52 30.45
C GLU A 200 -1.40 -11.45 31.56
N ILE A 201 -2.25 -10.44 31.36
CA ILE A 201 -2.61 -9.44 32.38
C ILE A 201 -3.24 -10.11 33.61
N HIS A 202 -4.18 -11.03 33.40
CA HIS A 202 -4.84 -11.75 34.48
C HIS A 202 -3.87 -12.62 35.28
N ASP A 203 -2.95 -13.31 34.62
CA ASP A 203 -1.97 -14.20 35.26
C ASP A 203 -0.99 -13.41 36.14
N VAL A 204 -0.48 -12.26 35.66
CA VAL A 204 0.37 -11.35 36.45
C VAL A 204 -0.40 -10.83 37.68
N LEU A 205 -1.62 -10.34 37.48
CA LEU A 205 -2.46 -9.83 38.56
C LEU A 205 -2.78 -10.91 39.61
N ALA A 206 -3.22 -12.08 39.16
CA ALA A 206 -3.60 -13.19 40.03
C ALA A 206 -2.41 -13.67 40.86
N HIS A 207 -1.23 -13.78 40.26
CA HIS A 207 -0.01 -14.15 40.95
C HIS A 207 0.38 -13.11 42.02
N SER A 208 0.45 -11.84 41.66
CA SER A 208 0.83 -10.77 42.59
C SER A 208 -0.16 -10.63 43.75
N VAL A 209 -1.46 -10.69 43.48
CA VAL A 209 -2.50 -10.66 44.52
C VAL A 209 -2.38 -11.87 45.44
N SER A 210 -2.14 -13.07 44.90
CA SER A 210 -1.96 -14.28 45.71
C SER A 210 -0.77 -14.15 46.67
N VAL A 211 0.37 -13.62 46.19
CA VAL A 211 1.55 -13.37 47.03
C VAL A 211 1.25 -12.33 48.11
N MET A 212 0.53 -11.25 47.78
CA MET A 212 0.14 -10.25 48.77
C MET A 212 -0.80 -10.81 49.85
N VAL A 213 -1.80 -11.60 49.46
CA VAL A 213 -2.74 -12.24 50.40
C VAL A 213 -2.01 -13.22 51.32
N LEU A 214 -1.16 -14.09 50.76
CA LEU A 214 -0.38 -15.05 51.55
C LEU A 214 0.54 -14.35 52.57
N ASN A 215 1.22 -13.28 52.14
CA ASN A 215 2.05 -12.48 53.03
C ASN A 215 1.21 -11.80 54.11
N ALA A 216 0.07 -11.20 53.75
CA ALA A 216 -0.83 -10.56 54.71
C ALA A 216 -1.33 -11.54 55.78
N GLU A 217 -1.71 -12.76 55.39
CA GLU A 217 -2.10 -13.82 56.33
C GLU A 217 -0.94 -14.25 57.24
N GLY A 218 0.26 -14.44 56.70
CA GLY A 218 1.46 -14.78 57.47
C GLY A 218 1.85 -13.70 58.49
N GLY A 219 1.83 -12.43 58.09
CA GLY A 219 2.06 -11.30 58.98
C GLY A 219 1.01 -11.21 60.09
N ARG A 220 -0.26 -11.52 59.78
CA ARG A 220 -1.35 -11.55 60.76
C ARG A 220 -1.14 -12.63 61.83
N LEU A 221 -0.61 -13.80 61.45
CA LEU A 221 -0.26 -14.89 62.36
C LEU A 221 0.87 -14.52 63.34
N MET A 222 1.85 -13.75 62.87
CA MET A 222 3.06 -13.39 63.64
C MET A 222 2.93 -12.11 64.46
N ARG A 223 1.82 -11.38 64.35
CA ARG A 223 1.64 -10.04 64.96
C ARG A 223 1.90 -9.96 66.47
N HIS A 224 1.64 -11.05 67.20
CA HIS A 224 1.80 -11.11 68.67
C HIS A 224 3.13 -11.75 69.09
N ALA A 225 3.86 -12.35 68.16
CA ALA A 225 5.15 -13.00 68.41
C ALA A 225 6.33 -12.08 68.07
N ASP A 226 6.27 -11.41 66.92
CA ASP A 226 7.31 -10.46 66.48
C ASP A 226 6.67 -9.30 65.69
N PRO A 227 6.52 -8.11 66.30
CA PRO A 227 5.98 -6.92 65.63
C PRO A 227 6.81 -6.49 64.41
N THR A 228 8.11 -6.75 64.40
CA THR A 228 9.01 -6.35 63.30
C THR A 228 8.76 -7.16 62.01
N VAL A 229 8.14 -8.34 62.14
CA VAL A 229 7.70 -9.15 60.99
C VAL A 229 6.54 -8.45 60.29
N VAL A 230 5.63 -7.81 61.02
CA VAL A 230 4.48 -7.08 60.43
C VAL A 230 4.95 -5.95 59.51
N ASP A 231 5.91 -5.14 59.96
CA ASP A 231 6.46 -4.04 59.16
C ASP A 231 7.19 -4.56 57.91
N ARG A 232 7.94 -5.66 58.02
CA ARG A 232 8.58 -6.33 56.87
C ARG A 232 7.54 -6.83 55.87
N THR A 233 6.49 -7.50 56.35
CA THR A 233 5.40 -8.03 55.51
C THR A 233 4.67 -6.91 54.77
N LEU A 234 4.37 -5.79 55.43
CA LEU A 234 3.77 -4.61 54.80
C LEU A 234 4.69 -4.00 53.73
N GLY A 235 6.00 -4.03 53.96
CA GLY A 235 7.02 -3.66 52.98
C GLY A 235 6.97 -4.54 51.73
N VAL A 236 6.92 -5.87 51.90
CA VAL A 236 6.81 -6.85 50.80
C VAL A 236 5.51 -6.65 50.01
N ILE A 237 4.37 -6.49 50.67
CA ILE A 237 3.09 -6.23 50.01
C ILE A 237 3.16 -4.95 49.17
N SER A 238 3.76 -3.88 49.72
CA SER A 238 3.91 -2.60 49.02
C SER A 238 4.84 -2.70 47.81
N SER A 239 5.96 -3.44 47.92
CA SER A 239 6.88 -3.64 46.78
C SER A 239 6.25 -4.51 45.70
N THR A 240 5.61 -5.63 46.06
CA THR A 240 4.92 -6.51 45.09
C THR A 240 3.78 -5.77 44.38
N GLY A 241 3.04 -4.91 45.08
CA GLY A 241 1.99 -4.07 44.46
C GLY A 241 2.55 -3.06 43.47
N ARG A 242 3.67 -2.40 43.79
CA ARG A 242 4.34 -1.47 42.88
C ARG A 242 4.90 -2.19 41.65
N GLU A 243 5.56 -3.34 41.84
CA GLU A 243 6.09 -4.16 40.75
C GLU A 243 4.99 -4.64 39.79
N ALA A 244 3.85 -5.11 40.33
CA ALA A 244 2.71 -5.55 39.51
C ALA A 244 2.11 -4.41 38.68
N LEU A 245 1.94 -3.22 39.27
CA LEU A 245 1.43 -2.05 38.57
C LEU A 245 2.40 -1.56 37.48
N ASP A 246 3.69 -1.62 37.74
CA ASP A 246 4.72 -1.27 36.76
C ASP A 246 4.75 -2.26 35.60
N GLU A 247 4.55 -3.56 35.86
CA GLU A 247 4.47 -4.60 34.82
C GLU A 247 3.22 -4.42 33.94
N LEU A 248 2.07 -4.13 34.55
CA LEU A 248 0.85 -3.81 33.80
C LEU A 248 1.00 -2.56 32.94
N ARG A 249 1.64 -1.51 33.47
CA ARG A 249 1.92 -0.30 32.70
C ARG A 249 2.80 -0.60 31.50
N ARG A 250 3.83 -1.43 31.66
CA ARG A 250 4.70 -1.87 30.56
C ARG A 250 3.91 -2.64 29.49
N LEU A 251 3.09 -3.62 29.87
CA LEU A 251 2.25 -4.38 28.94
C LEU A 251 1.25 -3.47 28.20
N LEU A 252 0.65 -2.50 28.87
CA LEU A 252 -0.28 -1.53 28.25
C LEU A 252 0.42 -0.48 27.38
N GLU A 253 1.65 -0.11 27.69
CA GLU A 253 2.45 0.86 26.92
C GLU A 253 2.92 0.27 25.59
N VAL A 254 3.29 -1.02 25.57
CA VAL A 254 3.60 -1.76 24.32
C VAL A 254 2.40 -1.79 23.38
N LEU A 255 1.19 -1.90 23.92
CA LEU A 255 -0.07 -1.88 23.15
C LEU A 255 -0.50 -0.48 22.69
N ARG A 256 0.15 0.58 23.18
CA ARG A 256 -0.17 2.00 22.88
C ARG A 256 0.71 2.64 21.81
N THR A 257 1.49 1.85 21.08
CA THR A 257 2.32 2.31 19.94
C THR A 257 1.42 2.91 18.83
N PRO A 258 1.80 4.06 18.22
CA PRO A 258 0.87 4.92 17.49
C PRO A 258 0.49 4.32 16.14
N GLY A 259 -0.80 4.04 15.97
CA GLY A 259 -1.34 3.52 14.71
C GLY A 259 -2.80 3.11 14.74
N THR A 260 -3.53 3.39 15.82
CA THR A 260 -4.97 3.13 15.87
C THR A 260 -5.70 4.38 16.34
N ASP A 261 -6.27 5.09 15.37
CA ASP A 261 -7.26 6.13 15.59
C ASP A 261 -8.47 5.55 16.33
N GLY A 262 -8.79 6.16 17.47
CA GLY A 262 -10.09 6.13 18.11
C GLY A 262 -10.40 7.57 18.59
N PRO A 263 -11.56 8.14 18.26
CA PRO A 263 -11.82 9.57 18.44
C PRO A 263 -12.14 9.91 19.91
N ALA A 264 -11.60 11.05 20.36
CA ALA A 264 -12.00 11.83 21.53
C ALA A 264 -11.94 11.14 22.91
N GLY A 265 -11.04 11.65 23.78
CA GLY A 265 -11.05 11.32 25.20
C GLY A 265 -9.80 11.78 25.95
N ASP A 266 -9.73 13.09 26.20
CA ASP A 266 -9.05 13.76 27.32
C ASP A 266 -7.51 13.68 27.48
N PRO A 267 -6.76 14.79 27.22
CA PRO A 267 -5.35 14.88 27.60
C PRO A 267 -5.23 15.23 29.09
N GLY A 268 -4.98 14.21 29.93
CA GLY A 268 -4.43 14.41 31.27
C GLY A 268 -3.07 15.15 31.21
N PRO A 269 -2.75 16.00 32.20
CA PRO A 269 -1.73 17.04 32.07
C PRO A 269 -0.31 16.49 32.16
N GLY A 270 0.35 16.35 31.02
CA GLY A 270 1.80 16.25 30.92
C GLY A 270 2.33 17.45 30.12
N PRO A 271 3.23 18.30 30.66
CA PRO A 271 3.67 19.50 29.95
C PRO A 271 4.65 19.10 28.85
N GLY A 272 4.16 19.00 27.62
CA GLY A 272 4.99 19.08 26.42
C GLY A 272 5.04 20.53 25.94
N PRO A 273 6.21 21.16 25.79
CA PRO A 273 6.28 22.46 25.14
C PRO A 273 6.07 22.26 23.63
N GLY A 274 5.05 22.92 23.10
CA GLY A 274 4.73 22.96 21.69
C GLY A 274 5.72 23.83 20.90
N ASN A 275 6.12 23.30 19.75
CA ASN A 275 6.17 23.94 18.44
C ASN A 275 6.34 25.47 18.44
N GLY A 276 7.58 25.94 18.39
CA GLY A 276 7.94 27.32 18.04
C GLY A 276 9.43 27.61 18.22
N GLY A 277 10.18 27.78 17.13
CA GLY A 277 11.59 28.20 17.14
C GLY A 277 12.59 27.04 17.11
N ALA A 278 12.92 26.58 15.89
CA ALA A 278 13.92 25.56 15.63
C ALA A 278 15.33 26.11 15.93
N GLY A 279 15.76 26.00 17.19
CA GLY A 279 17.14 26.20 17.56
C GLY A 279 17.42 26.56 19.02
N GLU A 280 16.58 27.40 19.62
CA GLU A 280 16.69 27.71 21.06
C GLU A 280 16.13 26.58 21.93
N SER A 281 15.16 25.79 21.41
CA SER A 281 14.41 24.79 22.17
C SER A 281 15.30 23.73 22.81
N LEU A 282 16.20 23.05 22.07
CA LEU A 282 16.97 21.94 22.64
C LEU A 282 17.85 22.39 23.81
N SER A 283 18.56 23.51 23.64
CA SER A 283 19.43 24.05 24.68
C SER A 283 18.63 24.45 25.93
N ALA A 284 17.47 25.09 25.75
CA ALA A 284 16.56 25.46 26.82
C ALA A 284 15.97 24.23 27.51
N ASP A 285 15.56 23.21 26.74
CA ASP A 285 14.93 21.99 27.24
C ASP A 285 15.91 21.12 28.05
N LEU A 286 17.17 21.01 27.59
CA LEU A 286 18.23 20.33 28.34
C LEU A 286 18.59 21.10 29.62
N ARG A 287 18.65 22.44 29.57
CA ARG A 287 18.84 23.27 30.77
C ARG A 287 17.72 23.09 31.77
N ARG A 288 16.44 23.05 31.33
CA ARG A 288 15.29 22.76 32.20
C ARG A 288 15.36 21.35 32.78
N LEU A 289 15.73 20.36 31.98
CA LEU A 289 15.84 18.97 32.42
C LEU A 289 16.90 18.80 33.53
N VAL A 290 18.09 19.37 33.33
CA VAL A 290 19.17 19.37 34.34
C VAL A 290 18.81 20.25 35.55
N GLY A 291 18.13 21.39 35.32
CA GLY A 291 17.63 22.26 36.37
C GLY A 291 16.68 21.55 37.34
N ARG A 292 15.76 20.73 36.81
CA ARG A 292 14.84 19.92 37.64
C ARG A 292 15.57 18.93 38.56
N LEU A 293 16.65 18.31 38.07
CA LEU A 293 17.46 17.40 38.90
C LEU A 293 18.20 18.14 40.02
N ASN A 294 18.69 19.36 39.75
CA ASN A 294 19.32 20.19 40.76
C ASN A 294 18.32 20.64 41.84
N THR A 295 17.07 20.98 41.46
CA THR A 295 16.01 21.30 42.43
C THR A 295 15.58 20.10 43.27
N SER A 296 15.75 18.87 42.77
CA SER A 296 15.49 17.63 43.53
C SER A 296 16.69 17.15 44.35
N GLY A 297 17.75 17.96 44.48
CA GLY A 297 18.91 17.69 45.32
C GLY A 297 20.05 16.91 44.65
N THR A 298 19.93 16.54 43.37
CA THR A 298 20.97 15.82 42.62
C THR A 298 21.91 16.81 41.92
N ARG A 299 23.22 16.75 42.20
CA ARG A 299 24.20 17.69 41.59
C ARG A 299 24.46 17.34 40.13
N ALA A 300 23.89 18.09 39.19
CA ALA A 300 24.03 17.87 37.76
C ALA A 300 24.58 19.11 37.02
N ARG A 301 25.56 18.91 36.14
CA ARG A 301 26.16 19.96 35.30
C ARG A 301 25.93 19.66 33.82
N LEU A 302 25.61 20.71 33.04
CA LEU A 302 25.40 20.65 31.60
C LEU A 302 26.50 21.44 30.87
N ASP A 303 27.13 20.82 29.87
CA ASP A 303 28.13 21.42 28.97
C ASP A 303 27.64 21.21 27.53
N LEU A 304 27.26 22.30 26.86
CA LEU A 304 26.76 22.30 25.49
C LEU A 304 27.86 22.88 24.57
N ARG A 305 28.19 22.16 23.50
CA ARG A 305 29.19 22.58 22.51
C ARG A 305 28.57 22.61 21.11
N GLY A 306 28.89 23.65 20.35
CA GLY A 306 28.34 23.91 19.03
C GLY A 306 26.97 24.60 19.06
N GLU A 307 26.47 24.94 17.87
CA GLU A 307 25.19 25.62 17.68
C GLU A 307 24.06 24.59 17.62
N CYS A 308 23.39 24.39 18.76
CA CYS A 308 22.16 23.58 18.86
C CYS A 308 21.00 24.15 18.02
N GLY A 309 21.15 25.42 17.59
CA GLY A 309 20.29 26.18 16.70
C GLY A 309 19.85 25.41 15.47
N ASP A 310 20.81 24.82 14.80
CA ASP A 310 20.63 24.35 13.43
C ASP A 310 20.48 22.84 13.33
N LEU A 311 20.03 22.19 14.41
CA LEU A 311 19.74 20.77 14.39
C LEU A 311 18.35 20.53 13.78
N PRO A 312 18.22 19.57 12.84
CA PRO A 312 16.91 19.09 12.40
C PRO A 312 16.01 18.71 13.58
N ALA A 313 14.71 18.96 13.46
CA ALA A 313 13.73 18.74 14.55
C ALA A 313 13.75 17.31 15.09
N ASP A 314 13.96 16.33 14.19
CA ASP A 314 14.04 14.93 14.55
C ASP A 314 15.27 14.62 15.41
N LEU A 315 16.45 15.15 15.03
CA LEU A 315 17.68 15.00 15.81
C LEU A 315 17.59 15.72 17.16
N THR A 316 16.94 16.87 17.21
CA THR A 316 16.65 17.60 18.44
C THR A 316 15.85 16.71 19.40
N THR A 317 14.77 16.11 18.92
CA THR A 317 13.91 15.22 19.71
C THR A 317 14.67 13.98 20.19
N GLN A 318 15.43 13.32 19.31
CA GLN A 318 16.18 12.12 19.68
C GLN A 318 17.30 12.41 20.68
N THR A 319 18.02 13.52 20.50
CA THR A 319 19.07 13.96 21.42
C THR A 319 18.49 14.20 22.81
N TYR A 320 17.35 14.90 22.90
CA TYR A 320 16.64 15.11 24.16
C TYR A 320 16.24 13.79 24.83
N ARG A 321 15.65 12.85 24.08
CA ARG A 321 15.20 11.55 24.59
C ARG A 321 16.36 10.68 25.10
N ILE A 322 17.50 10.68 24.41
CA ILE A 322 18.69 9.96 24.85
C ILE A 322 19.21 10.53 26.18
N VAL A 323 19.28 11.87 26.31
CA VAL A 323 19.70 12.50 27.57
C VAL A 323 18.70 12.20 28.69
N GLN A 324 17.40 12.26 28.41
CA GLN A 324 16.34 11.97 29.39
C GLN A 324 16.42 10.53 29.92
N GLU A 325 16.55 9.55 29.03
CA GLU A 325 16.65 8.14 29.40
C GLU A 325 17.93 7.87 30.19
N ALA A 326 19.06 8.43 29.76
CA ALA A 326 20.33 8.31 30.47
C ALA A 326 20.27 8.92 31.87
N LEU A 327 19.68 10.10 32.04
CA LEU A 327 19.49 10.74 33.35
C LEU A 327 18.55 9.94 34.25
N THR A 328 17.49 9.37 33.68
CA THR A 328 16.55 8.50 34.42
C THR A 328 17.28 7.25 34.93
N ASN A 329 18.12 6.63 34.11
CA ASN A 329 18.94 5.50 34.52
C ASN A 329 19.92 5.87 35.65
N VAL A 330 20.53 7.06 35.58
CA VAL A 330 21.39 7.55 36.67
C VAL A 330 20.59 7.74 37.95
N VAL A 331 19.42 8.37 37.92
CA VAL A 331 18.58 8.56 39.13
C VAL A 331 18.14 7.22 39.73
N LYS A 332 17.87 6.21 38.91
CA LYS A 332 17.45 4.88 39.37
C LYS A 332 18.59 4.06 39.97
N HIS A 333 19.81 4.20 39.46
CA HIS A 333 20.89 3.24 39.72
C HIS A 333 22.14 3.85 40.37
N ALA A 334 22.33 5.16 40.31
CA ALA A 334 23.49 5.81 40.91
C ALA A 334 23.27 6.07 42.42
N PRO A 335 24.37 6.12 43.21
CA PRO A 335 24.31 6.56 44.60
C PRO A 335 23.68 7.95 44.76
N PRO A 336 22.98 8.24 45.87
CA PRO A 336 22.28 9.52 46.08
C PRO A 336 23.20 10.76 46.05
N ASP A 337 24.48 10.57 46.34
CA ASP A 337 25.51 11.61 46.39
C ASP A 337 26.36 11.70 45.10
N ALA A 338 25.99 10.94 44.07
CA ALA A 338 26.65 10.97 42.77
C ALA A 338 26.49 12.35 42.09
N THR A 339 27.57 12.84 41.50
CA THR A 339 27.54 14.06 40.67
C THR A 339 27.42 13.66 39.20
N ILE A 340 26.51 14.31 38.48
CA ILE A 340 26.19 14.04 37.08
C ILE A 340 26.82 15.09 36.18
N ARG A 341 27.41 14.67 35.05
CA ARG A 341 27.86 15.54 33.97
C ARG A 341 27.20 15.13 32.66
N VAL A 342 26.50 16.07 32.04
CA VAL A 342 25.90 15.92 30.71
C VAL A 342 26.68 16.79 29.74
N ARG A 343 27.23 16.17 28.69
CA ARG A 343 27.88 16.84 27.57
C ARG A 343 27.12 16.56 26.29
N VAL A 344 26.76 17.60 25.55
CA VAL A 344 26.17 17.48 24.22
C VAL A 344 26.99 18.35 23.27
N ASP A 345 27.56 17.72 22.24
CA ASP A 345 28.35 18.37 21.21
C ASP A 345 27.66 18.16 19.87
N THR A 346 27.21 19.24 19.24
CA THR A 346 26.43 19.19 17.99
C THR A 346 27.29 19.17 16.74
N GLY A 347 28.62 19.22 16.88
CA GLY A 347 29.57 19.26 15.78
C GLY A 347 29.50 20.54 14.95
N THR A 348 30.42 20.69 13.99
CA THR A 348 30.43 21.76 13.00
C THR A 348 29.45 21.47 11.87
N GLN A 349 28.84 22.51 11.30
CA GLN A 349 27.99 22.36 10.13
C GLN A 349 28.79 21.86 8.91
N GLY A 350 28.21 20.95 8.13
CA GLY A 350 28.81 20.40 6.92
C GLY A 350 28.55 18.89 6.73
N PRO A 351 28.94 18.33 5.57
CA PRO A 351 28.86 16.90 5.32
C PRO A 351 29.68 16.14 6.36
N GLY A 352 29.06 15.15 7.00
CA GLY A 352 29.68 14.40 8.10
C GLY A 352 29.49 14.99 9.52
N ARG A 353 28.58 15.96 9.71
CA ARG A 353 28.20 16.45 11.04
C ARG A 353 27.83 15.28 11.96
N LEU A 354 28.33 15.31 13.19
CA LEU A 354 28.10 14.25 14.18
C LEU A 354 27.67 14.89 15.51
N VAL A 355 26.49 14.52 16.00
CA VAL A 355 26.04 14.90 17.34
C VAL A 355 26.54 13.86 18.33
N ARG A 356 27.27 14.27 19.36
CA ARG A 356 27.76 13.40 20.44
C ARG A 356 27.10 13.77 21.75
N VAL A 357 26.49 12.78 22.39
CA VAL A 357 25.92 12.89 23.74
C VAL A 357 26.76 12.05 24.69
N ARG A 358 27.05 12.59 25.87
CA ARG A 358 27.78 11.89 26.91
C ARG A 358 27.21 12.25 28.28
N VAL A 359 26.71 11.26 28.99
CA VAL A 359 26.17 11.39 30.35
C VAL A 359 27.01 10.52 31.29
N GLU A 360 27.59 11.12 32.32
CA GLU A 360 28.48 10.47 33.27
C GLU A 360 27.99 10.74 34.70
N ASN A 361 28.04 9.74 35.59
CA ASN A 361 27.88 9.94 37.03
C ASN A 361 29.12 9.46 37.80
N SER A 362 29.45 10.11 38.92
CA SER A 362 30.51 9.64 39.81
C SER A 362 30.08 8.43 40.66
N ALA A 363 31.06 7.73 41.24
CA ALA A 363 30.84 6.58 42.13
C ALA A 363 30.29 6.94 43.54
N GLY A 364 30.08 8.22 43.85
CA GLY A 364 29.77 8.71 45.19
C GLY A 364 30.97 8.68 46.16
N ALA A 365 30.89 9.45 47.23
CA ALA A 365 31.85 9.47 48.34
C ALA A 365 31.58 8.29 49.29
N GLY A 366 31.82 7.06 48.82
CA GLY A 366 31.59 5.88 49.66
C GLY A 366 32.01 4.52 49.10
N ARG A 367 32.41 4.42 47.83
CA ARG A 367 32.85 3.14 47.25
C ARG A 367 34.36 3.17 46.98
N LYS A 368 35.16 2.64 47.91
CA LYS A 368 36.53 2.19 47.57
C LYS A 368 36.43 1.16 46.46
N ALA A 369 37.33 1.26 45.48
CA ALA A 369 37.45 0.35 44.35
C ALA A 369 37.45 -1.12 44.82
N ALA A 370 36.68 -1.95 44.14
CA ALA A 370 36.62 -3.41 44.31
C ALA A 370 36.59 -4.03 42.87
N PRO A 371 37.02 -5.29 42.68
CA PRO A 371 38.19 -5.65 41.86
C PRO A 371 37.91 -5.81 40.34
N GLU A 372 39.00 -5.95 39.59
CA GLU A 372 39.17 -6.01 38.11
C GLU A 372 38.48 -7.18 37.37
N HIS A 373 37.31 -7.67 37.79
CA HIS A 373 36.59 -8.70 37.03
C HIS A 373 35.13 -8.29 36.82
N PRO A 374 34.75 -7.78 35.62
CA PRO A 374 33.35 -7.54 35.32
C PRO A 374 32.69 -8.90 35.05
N THR A 375 32.06 -9.48 36.06
CA THR A 375 30.93 -10.38 35.81
C THR A 375 29.89 -9.53 35.09
N PRO A 376 29.41 -9.91 33.90
CA PRO A 376 28.39 -9.14 33.22
C PRO A 376 27.11 -9.25 34.04
N LEU A 377 26.86 -8.25 34.89
CA LEU A 377 25.51 -7.97 35.34
C LEU A 377 24.71 -7.72 34.08
N LEU A 378 24.02 -8.77 33.61
CA LEU A 378 22.88 -8.71 32.72
C LEU A 378 21.80 -7.91 33.44
N LEU A 379 22.05 -6.60 33.60
CA LEU A 379 21.04 -5.60 33.93
C LEU A 379 20.17 -5.50 32.69
N SER A 380 19.01 -6.14 32.79
CA SER A 380 17.91 -6.15 31.83
C SER A 380 17.48 -4.72 31.45
N GLY A 381 18.22 -4.07 30.55
CA GLY A 381 18.10 -2.65 30.26
C GLY A 381 17.30 -2.37 29.00
N HIS A 382 15.96 -2.33 29.11
CA HIS A 382 15.09 -1.91 28.01
C HIS A 382 15.40 -0.47 27.55
N GLY A 383 15.85 0.39 28.47
CA GLY A 383 16.30 1.76 28.16
C GLY A 383 17.53 1.81 27.25
N LEU A 384 18.50 0.88 27.41
CA LEU A 384 19.68 0.79 26.54
C LEU A 384 19.33 0.21 25.17
N THR A 385 18.43 -0.78 25.10
CA THR A 385 17.92 -1.32 23.84
C THR A 385 17.19 -0.23 23.04
N GLY A 386 16.27 0.51 23.68
CA GLY A 386 15.57 1.61 23.03
C GLY A 386 16.50 2.75 22.58
N MET A 387 17.55 3.05 23.35
CA MET A 387 18.58 4.00 22.91
C MET A 387 19.34 3.48 21.68
N ARG A 388 19.67 2.18 21.60
CA ARG A 388 20.36 1.58 20.44
C ARG A 388 19.53 1.66 19.18
N GLU A 389 18.27 1.24 19.24
CA GLU A 389 17.34 1.29 18.10
C GLU A 389 17.18 2.72 17.58
N ARG A 390 16.99 3.69 18.49
CA ARG A 390 16.88 5.11 18.11
C ARG A 390 18.16 5.65 17.49
N THR A 391 19.34 5.30 18.00
CA THR A 391 20.60 5.74 17.38
C THR A 391 20.84 5.09 16.01
N ALA A 392 20.43 3.84 15.82
CA ALA A 392 20.62 3.10 14.58
C ALA A 392 19.84 3.73 13.40
N LEU A 393 18.66 4.29 13.65
CA LEU A 393 17.86 5.01 12.65
C LEU A 393 18.59 6.21 12.03
N TYR A 394 19.59 6.76 12.73
CA TYR A 394 20.38 7.92 12.30
C TYR A 394 21.85 7.55 12.03
N GLY A 395 22.13 6.29 11.68
CA GLY A 395 23.49 5.81 11.40
C GLY A 395 24.47 6.01 12.57
N GLY A 396 23.94 6.10 13.78
CA GLY A 396 24.63 6.39 15.01
C GLY A 396 24.88 5.15 15.86
N SER A 397 25.45 5.34 17.04
CA SER A 397 25.70 4.25 18.00
C SER A 397 25.56 4.73 19.43
N VAL A 398 25.26 3.81 20.34
CA VAL A 398 25.28 4.06 21.79
C VAL A 398 26.09 2.98 22.51
N ALA A 399 26.92 3.43 23.44
CA ALA A 399 27.69 2.58 24.35
C ALA A 399 27.43 3.01 25.79
N ALA A 400 27.43 2.04 26.69
CA ALA A 400 27.24 2.29 28.11
C ALA A 400 28.14 1.36 28.92
N GLY A 401 28.79 1.89 29.96
CA GLY A 401 29.77 1.14 30.73
C GLY A 401 30.35 1.93 31.91
N PRO A 402 31.21 1.30 32.72
CA PRO A 402 31.87 1.98 33.84
C PRO A 402 32.74 3.14 33.35
N ALA A 403 32.68 4.28 34.04
CA ALA A 403 33.49 5.45 33.71
C ALA A 403 34.95 5.26 34.20
N PRO A 404 35.96 5.78 33.48
CA PRO A 404 37.38 5.64 33.87
C PRO A 404 37.73 6.20 35.26
N GLY A 405 36.97 7.17 35.75
CA GLY A 405 37.13 7.78 37.08
C GLY A 405 36.22 7.17 38.17
N GLY A 406 35.61 6.01 37.90
CA GLY A 406 34.56 5.41 38.72
C GLY A 406 33.16 5.94 38.40
N GLY A 407 32.15 5.11 38.60
CA GLY A 407 30.76 5.40 38.25
C GLY A 407 30.37 4.83 36.88
N TYR A 408 29.36 5.40 36.23
CA TYR A 408 28.80 4.88 34.98
C TYR A 408 28.70 5.97 33.91
N GLN A 409 28.87 5.60 32.66
CA GLN A 409 28.87 6.50 31.52
C GLN A 409 28.03 5.93 30.37
N VAL A 410 27.24 6.80 29.76
CA VAL A 410 26.53 6.54 28.50
C VAL A 410 27.04 7.51 27.44
N THR A 411 27.46 7.00 26.30
CA THR A 411 27.87 7.77 25.12
C THR A 411 27.00 7.41 23.94
N ALA A 412 26.45 8.41 23.25
CA ALA A 412 25.69 8.22 22.03
C ALA A 412 26.20 9.13 20.91
N THR A 413 26.09 8.65 19.67
CA THR A 413 26.39 9.41 18.46
C THR A 413 25.19 9.36 17.52
N LEU A 414 24.87 10.48 16.87
CA LEU A 414 23.82 10.59 15.86
C LEU A 414 24.38 11.32 14.63
N ARG A 415 24.05 10.85 13.42
CA ARG A 415 24.38 11.52 12.17
C ARG A 415 23.12 12.16 11.58
N PRO A 416 23.13 13.46 11.23
CA PRO A 416 22.06 14.05 10.46
C PRO A 416 21.92 13.33 9.12
N THR A 417 20.70 12.95 8.77
CA THR A 417 20.37 12.55 7.41
C THR A 417 20.58 13.76 6.51
N GLU A 418 21.46 13.67 5.51
CA GLU A 418 21.62 14.74 4.52
C GLU A 418 20.27 14.98 3.83
N PRO A 419 19.84 16.24 3.65
CA PRO A 419 18.71 16.51 2.79
C PRO A 419 19.09 16.05 1.38
N GLU A 420 18.31 15.13 0.82
CA GLU A 420 18.40 14.70 -0.57
C GLU A 420 18.38 15.95 -1.46
N SER A 421 19.53 16.26 -2.06
CA SER A 421 19.64 17.34 -3.03
C SER A 421 18.76 16.98 -4.21
N ALA A 422 17.59 17.62 -4.29
CA ALA A 422 16.70 17.51 -5.44
C ALA A 422 17.51 17.80 -6.73
N PRO A 423 17.44 16.94 -7.76
CA PRO A 423 18.18 17.15 -8.98
C PRO A 423 17.71 18.46 -9.63
N VAL A 424 18.65 19.37 -9.86
CA VAL A 424 18.45 20.57 -10.68
C VAL A 424 18.09 20.08 -12.08
N ALA A 425 16.84 20.31 -12.49
CA ALA A 425 16.38 20.05 -13.86
C ALA A 425 17.13 20.98 -14.85
N PRO A 426 17.44 20.50 -16.06
CA PRO A 426 18.41 21.11 -16.98
C PRO A 426 18.00 22.46 -17.55
#